data_AF-A0A354GYC0-F1
#
_entry.id   AF-A0A354GYC0-F1
#
_cell.length_a   1.000
_cell.length_b   1.000
_cell.length_c   1.000
_cell.angle_alpha   90.00
_cell.angle_beta   90.00
_cell.angle_gamma   90.00
#
_symmetry.space_group_name_H-M   'P 1'
#
loop_
_entity.id
_entity.type
_entity.pdbx_description
1 polymer ?
#
loop_
_entity_poly.entity_id
_entity_poly.type
_entity_poly.pdbx_seq_one_letter_code
_entity_poly.pdbx_strand_id
1 'polypeptide(L)'
;MTRFRERRQPYLELVGESHFLQARWKLAECDHVLSEGIFPSTWSGGKTGEIDVTQAGRVELKHFTNELHEQMALVTGEPGWDTPALVNWLDRNIRHLDVPQVQSSLFIHRLVSDLMESRKVTVEQLARLKYRLRNAIEEKIGQLRGAHRQQAYQAYLFGPQTALVEVDPASCFEFDVDRYAPNWFYDGHYRFQRHYVPPVGELKGEGEEYECAVRLDQMDEVEVWMRNLAGRPETSFWLPTSTDRFYPDFVAKLRDGRILVVEYKGDVYWSNDDSKEKRALGELYAERSGGRCLFVMPNGPDWRAMSACVGNPQ
;
A
#
# COMPACT_ATOMS: atom_id res chain seq x y z
N MET A 1 -19.90 7.70 11.79
CA MET A 1 -18.82 6.69 11.86
C MET A 1 -17.51 7.35 12.20
N THR A 2 -16.98 7.01 13.35
CA THR A 2 -15.86 7.73 13.91
C THR A 2 -14.56 7.38 13.18
N ARG A 3 -13.69 8.35 12.87
CA ARG A 3 -12.34 8.09 12.32
C ARG A 3 -11.27 8.63 13.28
N PHE A 4 -10.02 8.22 13.10
CA PHE A 4 -8.89 8.78 13.84
C PHE A 4 -8.73 10.28 13.56
N ARG A 5 -8.57 11.06 14.62
CA ARG A 5 -8.28 12.50 14.57
C ARG A 5 -7.13 12.87 15.49
N GLU A 6 -6.31 13.82 15.05
CA GLU A 6 -5.27 14.43 15.88
C GLU A 6 -5.82 15.70 16.55
N ARG A 7 -5.55 15.84 17.85
CA ARG A 7 -5.91 17.04 18.61
C ARG A 7 -4.92 18.18 18.36
N ARG A 8 -5.29 19.14 17.52
CA ARG A 8 -4.54 20.39 17.28
C ARG A 8 -5.38 21.58 17.76
N GLN A 9 -5.21 22.04 19.00
CA GLN A 9 -6.03 23.15 19.51
C GLN A 9 -6.03 24.34 18.54
N PRO A 10 -7.20 24.87 18.11
CA PRO A 10 -8.56 24.62 18.61
C PRO A 10 -9.42 23.57 17.85
N TYR A 11 -8.88 22.78 16.92
CA TYR A 11 -9.63 21.85 16.06
C TYR A 11 -9.14 20.38 16.11
N LEU A 12 -9.95 19.47 15.58
CA LEU A 12 -9.60 18.06 15.39
C LEU A 12 -9.38 17.80 13.90
N GLU A 13 -8.15 17.45 13.51
CA GLU A 13 -7.77 17.16 12.12
C GLU A 13 -7.89 15.66 11.83
N LEU A 14 -8.39 15.27 10.66
CA LEU A 14 -8.43 13.86 10.24
C LEU A 14 -7.01 13.34 10.05
N VAL A 15 -6.65 12.26 10.76
CA VAL A 15 -5.35 11.62 10.57
C VAL A 15 -5.34 10.97 9.19
N GLY A 16 -4.40 11.40 8.35
CA GLY A 16 -4.19 10.89 7.00
C GLY A 16 -2.71 10.90 6.66
N GLU A 17 -2.39 10.56 5.41
CA GLU A 17 -1.00 10.38 4.93
C GLU A 17 -0.08 11.57 5.27
N SER A 18 -0.61 12.80 5.26
CA SER A 18 0.12 14.04 5.58
C SER A 18 0.68 14.11 7.02
N HIS A 19 0.10 13.37 7.96
CA HIS A 19 0.55 13.37 9.36
C HIS A 19 1.84 12.59 9.52
N PHE A 20 2.02 11.53 8.73
CA PHE A 20 3.23 10.69 8.73
C PHE A 20 4.39 11.33 7.95
N LEU A 21 4.08 12.24 7.02
CA LEU A 21 5.07 12.96 6.20
C LEU A 21 5.80 14.09 6.97
N GLN A 22 5.40 14.41 8.20
CA GLN A 22 6.09 15.43 9.03
C GLN A 22 7.38 14.89 9.67
N ALA A 23 7.62 13.58 9.62
CA ALA A 23 8.88 12.99 10.05
C ALA A 23 10.01 13.45 9.09
N ARG A 24 11.07 14.04 9.65
CA ARG A 24 12.24 14.45 8.84
C ARG A 24 12.91 13.23 8.22
N TRP A 25 12.75 13.04 6.92
CA TRP A 25 13.44 11.99 6.18
C TRP A 25 14.83 12.44 5.73
N LYS A 26 15.87 11.78 6.23
CA LYS A 26 17.27 12.02 5.85
C LYS A 26 17.76 10.97 4.88
N LEU A 27 17.39 11.11 3.61
CA LEU A 27 17.75 10.14 2.57
C LEU A 27 19.27 9.90 2.48
N ALA A 28 20.10 10.92 2.69
CA ALA A 28 21.56 10.78 2.62
C ALA A 28 22.15 9.84 3.68
N GLU A 29 21.45 9.60 4.80
CA GLU A 29 21.88 8.71 5.88
C GLU A 29 21.35 7.27 5.69
N CYS A 30 20.54 7.01 4.67
CA CYS A 30 19.99 5.69 4.38
C CYS A 30 21.00 4.75 3.70
N ASP A 31 20.70 3.45 3.72
CA ASP A 31 21.44 2.43 2.99
C ASP A 31 21.38 2.70 1.47
N HIS A 32 22.55 2.89 0.87
CA HIS A 32 22.74 3.26 -0.53
C HIS A 32 23.17 2.09 -1.42
N VAL A 33 23.26 0.87 -0.87
CA VAL A 33 23.68 -0.32 -1.63
C VAL A 33 22.60 -0.76 -2.61
N LEU A 34 22.97 -0.92 -3.89
CA LEU A 34 22.14 -1.54 -4.91
C LEU A 34 22.42 -3.05 -4.99
N SER A 35 21.40 -3.85 -4.70
CA SER A 35 21.48 -5.31 -4.82
C SER A 35 21.52 -5.76 -6.28
N GLU A 36 22.02 -6.98 -6.51
CA GLU A 36 21.98 -7.63 -7.84
C GLU A 36 20.55 -7.84 -8.36
N GLY A 37 19.55 -7.91 -7.48
CA GLY A 37 18.14 -8.00 -7.89
C GLY A 37 17.59 -6.71 -8.48
N ILE A 38 18.03 -5.55 -7.98
CA ILE A 38 17.55 -4.22 -8.43
C ILE A 38 18.40 -3.71 -9.61
N PHE A 39 19.71 -3.95 -9.56
CA PHE A 39 20.63 -3.61 -10.64
C PHE A 39 21.60 -4.78 -10.84
N PRO A 40 21.33 -5.69 -11.78
CA PRO A 40 22.20 -6.84 -12.03
C PRO A 40 23.48 -6.44 -12.77
N SER A 41 24.58 -7.10 -12.42
CA SER A 41 25.88 -6.97 -13.08
C SER A 41 25.90 -7.62 -14.46
N THR A 42 25.06 -8.63 -14.67
CA THR A 42 24.87 -9.31 -15.95
C THR A 42 23.40 -9.28 -16.35
N TRP A 43 23.12 -8.81 -17.56
CA TRP A 43 21.78 -8.77 -18.12
C TRP A 43 21.63 -9.94 -19.09
N SER A 44 20.64 -10.80 -18.86
CA SER A 44 20.20 -11.78 -19.86
C SER A 44 19.13 -11.11 -20.72
N GLY A 45 19.53 -10.67 -21.92
CA GLY A 45 18.59 -10.17 -22.91
C GLY A 45 17.45 -11.16 -23.13
N GLY A 46 16.21 -10.67 -23.11
CA GLY A 46 15.03 -11.49 -23.40
C GLY A 46 15.22 -12.28 -24.69
N LYS A 47 14.82 -13.56 -24.67
CA LYS A 47 14.92 -14.48 -25.81
C LYS A 47 13.99 -14.05 -26.95
N THR A 48 14.38 -13.07 -27.74
CA THR A 48 13.78 -12.86 -29.06
C THR A 48 14.45 -13.82 -30.04
N GLY A 49 13.77 -14.93 -30.34
CA GLY A 49 14.18 -15.84 -31.40
C GLY A 49 13.65 -15.34 -32.74
N GLU A 50 14.54 -15.14 -33.71
CA GLU A 50 14.16 -14.96 -35.11
C GLU A 50 13.91 -16.35 -35.71
N ILE A 51 12.69 -16.61 -36.20
CA ILE A 51 12.34 -17.89 -36.84
C ILE A 51 12.72 -17.75 -38.32
N ASP A 52 13.88 -18.30 -38.68
CA ASP A 52 14.33 -18.37 -40.08
C ASP A 52 13.89 -19.74 -40.64
N VAL A 53 13.01 -19.74 -41.65
CA VAL A 53 12.56 -20.97 -42.32
C VAL A 53 13.53 -21.27 -43.47
N THR A 54 14.41 -22.25 -43.29
CA THR A 54 15.26 -22.75 -44.38
C THR A 54 14.42 -23.51 -45.42
N GLN A 55 14.87 -23.55 -46.68
CA GLN A 55 14.17 -24.22 -47.80
C GLN A 55 13.88 -25.73 -47.57
N ALA A 56 14.40 -26.34 -46.51
CA ALA A 56 14.16 -27.74 -46.14
C ALA A 56 13.20 -27.93 -44.95
N GLY A 57 12.51 -26.88 -44.49
CA GLY A 57 11.48 -26.99 -43.43
C GLY A 57 12.02 -27.32 -42.03
N ARG A 58 13.33 -27.18 -41.81
CA ARG A 58 13.93 -27.25 -40.46
C ARG A 58 13.99 -25.86 -39.85
N VAL A 59 13.38 -25.72 -38.68
CA VAL A 59 13.47 -24.54 -37.81
C VAL A 59 14.85 -24.55 -37.15
N GLU A 60 15.71 -23.59 -37.50
CA GLU A 60 16.95 -23.33 -36.76
C GLU A 60 16.73 -22.12 -35.85
N LEU A 61 16.78 -22.34 -34.54
CA LEU A 61 16.87 -21.28 -33.55
C LEU A 61 18.30 -20.73 -33.52
N LYS A 62 18.55 -19.59 -34.17
CA LYS A 62 19.83 -18.87 -34.05
C LYS A 62 19.90 -18.20 -32.67
N HIS A 63 20.46 -18.92 -31.69
CA HIS A 63 20.71 -18.43 -30.33
C HIS A 63 22.01 -17.63 -30.22
N PHE A 64 22.20 -16.58 -30.99
CA PHE A 64 23.41 -15.77 -30.88
C PHE A 64 23.12 -14.35 -31.34
N THR A 65 23.11 -13.38 -30.42
CA THR A 65 23.54 -11.97 -30.66
C THR A 65 23.25 -11.05 -29.48
N ASN A 66 22.17 -11.22 -28.71
CA ASN A 66 21.80 -10.22 -27.68
C ASN A 66 22.75 -10.21 -26.46
N GLU A 67 23.06 -11.38 -25.88
CA GLU A 67 23.94 -11.47 -24.70
C GLU A 67 25.35 -10.97 -25.00
N LEU A 68 25.89 -11.25 -26.20
CA LEU A 68 27.22 -10.81 -26.60
C LEU A 68 27.28 -9.28 -26.81
N HIS A 69 26.26 -8.67 -27.42
CA HIS A 69 26.20 -7.22 -27.58
C HIS A 69 26.04 -6.49 -26.24
N GLU A 70 25.26 -7.03 -25.29
CA GLU A 70 25.12 -6.43 -23.95
C GLU A 70 26.40 -6.58 -23.11
N GLN A 71 27.09 -7.72 -23.21
CA GLN A 71 28.42 -7.89 -22.58
C GLN A 71 29.49 -7.00 -23.24
N MET A 72 29.48 -6.84 -24.56
CA MET A 72 30.37 -5.90 -25.28
C MET A 72 30.03 -4.42 -24.98
N ALA A 73 28.77 -4.10 -24.67
CA ALA A 73 28.37 -2.76 -24.25
C ALA A 73 28.93 -2.39 -22.86
N LEU A 74 29.17 -3.35 -21.98
CA LEU A 74 29.89 -3.13 -20.72
C LEU A 74 31.40 -2.94 -20.95
N VAL A 75 31.95 -3.48 -22.04
CA VAL A 75 33.38 -3.29 -22.41
C VAL A 75 33.64 -1.89 -22.98
N THR A 76 32.61 -1.21 -23.50
CA THR A 76 32.72 0.13 -24.11
C THR A 76 31.97 1.19 -23.30
N GLY A 77 32.68 1.92 -22.46
CA GLY A 77 32.12 3.05 -21.70
C GLY A 77 31.69 4.23 -22.59
N GLU A 78 30.78 5.07 -22.10
CA GLU A 78 30.44 6.35 -22.73
C GLU A 78 31.47 7.43 -22.32
N PRO A 79 32.34 7.91 -23.24
CA PRO A 79 33.41 8.84 -22.89
C PRO A 79 32.87 10.24 -22.56
N GLY A 80 33.63 11.00 -21.77
CA GLY A 80 33.29 12.39 -21.41
C GLY A 80 32.39 12.54 -20.18
N TRP A 81 32.10 11.43 -19.49
CA TRP A 81 31.41 11.45 -18.20
C TRP A 81 32.39 11.45 -17.04
N ASP A 82 32.13 12.30 -16.05
CA ASP A 82 32.73 12.22 -14.72
C ASP A 82 31.65 11.88 -13.68
N THR A 83 32.08 11.51 -12.47
CA THR A 83 31.16 11.11 -11.40
C THR A 83 30.17 12.24 -11.04
N PRO A 84 30.60 13.51 -10.86
CA PRO A 84 29.67 14.61 -10.60
C PRO A 84 28.63 14.82 -11.71
N ALA A 85 29.00 14.73 -12.99
CA ALA A 85 28.07 14.87 -14.10
C ALA A 85 27.04 13.72 -14.12
N LEU A 86 27.47 12.48 -13.88
CA LEU A 86 26.55 11.34 -13.79
C LEU A 86 25.58 11.49 -12.63
N VAL A 87 26.06 11.88 -11.45
CA VAL A 87 25.22 12.12 -10.26
C VAL A 87 24.20 13.22 -10.52
N ASN A 88 24.62 14.35 -11.08
CA ASN A 88 23.73 15.47 -11.41
C ASN A 88 22.68 15.06 -12.46
N TRP A 89 23.07 14.29 -13.47
CA TRP A 89 22.13 13.76 -14.45
C TRP A 89 21.11 12.82 -13.80
N LEU A 90 21.54 11.91 -12.93
CA LEU A 90 20.64 10.99 -12.21
C LEU A 90 19.66 11.76 -11.31
N ASP A 91 20.16 12.67 -10.47
CA ASP A 91 19.36 13.48 -9.54
C ASP A 91 18.28 14.31 -10.26
N ARG A 92 18.64 14.94 -11.38
CA ARG A 92 17.67 15.74 -12.18
C ARG A 92 16.63 14.90 -12.91
N ASN A 93 16.92 13.62 -13.16
CA ASN A 93 16.03 12.71 -13.89
C ASN A 93 15.20 11.82 -12.95
N ILE A 94 15.28 12.02 -11.63
CA ILE A 94 14.44 11.36 -10.63
C ILE A 94 13.56 12.42 -9.96
N ARG A 95 12.26 12.14 -9.81
CA ARG A 95 11.34 13.08 -9.15
C ARG A 95 11.48 12.96 -7.63
N HIS A 96 11.91 14.04 -6.99
CA HIS A 96 11.99 14.16 -5.54
C HIS A 96 10.92 15.15 -5.05
N LEU A 97 9.78 14.65 -4.55
CA LEU A 97 8.70 15.50 -4.03
C LEU A 97 8.89 15.92 -2.57
N ASP A 98 9.57 15.06 -1.80
CA ASP A 98 9.60 15.05 -0.35
C ASP A 98 11.03 15.13 0.23
N VAL A 99 12.05 15.26 -0.63
CA VAL A 99 13.46 15.23 -0.25
C VAL A 99 14.18 16.48 -0.78
N PRO A 100 14.91 17.22 0.07
CA PRO A 100 15.75 18.32 -0.40
C PRO A 100 16.83 17.82 -1.37
N GLN A 101 17.12 18.58 -2.42
CA GLN A 101 18.11 18.19 -3.45
C GLN A 101 19.48 17.82 -2.87
N VAL A 102 19.92 18.50 -1.80
CA VAL A 102 21.19 18.20 -1.13
C VAL A 102 21.21 16.76 -0.59
N GLN A 103 20.08 16.26 -0.08
CA GLN A 103 19.97 14.89 0.43
C GLN A 103 19.99 13.85 -0.69
N SER A 104 19.24 14.09 -1.78
CA SER A 104 19.19 13.18 -2.92
C SER A 104 20.53 13.12 -3.65
N SER A 105 21.17 14.26 -3.90
CA SER A 105 22.49 14.34 -4.54
C SER A 105 23.58 13.61 -3.74
N LEU A 106 23.61 13.78 -2.40
CA LEU A 106 24.56 13.06 -1.53
C LEU A 106 24.30 11.56 -1.52
N PHE A 107 23.03 11.14 -1.49
CA PHE A 107 22.67 9.73 -1.55
C PHE A 107 23.11 9.09 -2.87
N ILE A 108 22.78 9.72 -4.00
CA ILE A 108 23.15 9.22 -5.33
C ILE A 108 24.68 9.18 -5.49
N HIS A 109 25.40 10.19 -4.98
CA HIS A 109 26.86 10.18 -5.00
C HIS A 109 27.42 8.97 -4.24
N ARG A 110 26.97 8.72 -3.00
CA ARG A 110 27.41 7.57 -2.20
C ARG A 110 27.11 6.25 -2.91
N LEU A 111 25.90 6.11 -3.44
CA LEU A 111 25.47 4.95 -4.22
C LEU A 111 26.37 4.69 -5.43
N VAL A 112 26.65 5.72 -6.24
CA VAL A 112 27.51 5.58 -7.42
C VAL A 112 28.95 5.24 -7.02
N SER A 113 29.49 5.87 -5.97
CA SER A 113 30.82 5.55 -5.46
C SER A 113 30.93 4.11 -4.97
N ASP A 114 29.98 3.65 -4.16
CA ASP A 114 29.92 2.27 -3.65
C ASP A 114 29.77 1.25 -4.79
N LEU A 115 28.95 1.56 -5.81
CA LEU A 115 28.77 0.69 -6.97
C LEU A 115 30.07 0.55 -7.79
N MET A 116 30.80 1.65 -7.98
CA MET A 116 32.11 1.64 -8.66
C MET A 116 33.15 0.83 -7.88
N GLU A 117 33.18 0.98 -6.55
CA GLU A 117 34.14 0.29 -5.68
C GLU A 117 33.82 -1.22 -5.57
N SER A 118 32.58 -1.56 -5.22
CA SER A 118 32.14 -2.94 -4.98
C SER A 118 32.16 -3.80 -6.24
N ARG A 119 31.78 -3.24 -7.39
CA ARG A 119 31.67 -3.97 -8.66
C ARG A 119 32.82 -3.73 -9.63
N LYS A 120 33.78 -2.88 -9.25
CA LYS A 120 34.96 -2.51 -10.06
C LYS A 120 34.61 -2.01 -11.46
N VAL A 121 33.55 -1.22 -11.55
CA VAL A 121 33.07 -0.60 -12.79
C VAL A 121 33.49 0.87 -12.87
N THR A 122 33.75 1.37 -14.07
CA THR A 122 34.09 2.78 -14.31
C THR A 122 32.85 3.65 -14.45
N VAL A 123 33.04 4.97 -14.33
CA VAL A 123 31.95 5.94 -14.50
C VAL A 123 31.40 5.91 -15.93
N GLU A 124 32.25 5.68 -16.94
CA GLU A 124 31.82 5.60 -18.34
C GLU A 124 30.94 4.37 -18.58
N GLN A 125 31.22 3.26 -17.91
CA GLN A 125 30.38 2.05 -17.96
C GLN A 125 29.02 2.29 -17.30
N LEU A 126 28.99 2.98 -16.15
CA LEU A 126 27.73 3.36 -15.50
C LEU A 126 26.93 4.38 -16.32
N ALA A 127 27.61 5.35 -16.95
CA ALA A 127 26.98 6.35 -17.81
C ALA A 127 26.29 5.72 -19.03
N ARG A 128 26.87 4.66 -19.60
CA ARG A 128 26.24 3.87 -20.67
C ARG A 128 24.91 3.26 -20.23
N LEU A 129 24.81 2.87 -18.95
CA LEU A 129 23.62 2.29 -18.33
C LEU A 129 22.76 3.31 -17.58
N LYS A 130 23.00 4.63 -17.74
CA LYS A 130 22.39 5.69 -16.91
C LYS A 130 20.87 5.63 -16.78
N TYR A 131 20.14 5.22 -17.83
CA TYR A 131 18.68 5.07 -17.77
C TYR A 131 18.25 3.87 -16.91
N ARG A 132 18.97 2.74 -16.99
CA ARG A 132 18.73 1.56 -16.14
C ARG A 132 19.12 1.87 -14.70
N LEU A 133 20.26 2.52 -14.50
CA LEU A 133 20.72 2.98 -13.19
C LEU A 133 19.73 3.97 -12.56
N ARG A 134 19.20 4.92 -13.33
CA ARG A 134 18.12 5.82 -12.89
C ARG A 134 16.91 5.04 -12.36
N ASN A 135 16.41 4.07 -13.12
CA ASN A 135 15.25 3.26 -12.68
C ASN A 135 15.55 2.49 -11.39
N ALA A 136 16.73 1.88 -11.29
CA ALA A 136 17.18 1.16 -10.10
C ALA A 136 17.28 2.08 -8.86
N ILE A 137 17.81 3.29 -9.04
CA ILE A 137 17.91 4.29 -7.96
C ILE A 137 16.51 4.77 -7.57
N GLU A 138 15.64 5.07 -8.53
CA GLU A 138 14.26 5.48 -8.27
C GLU A 138 13.49 4.40 -7.48
N GLU A 139 13.66 3.14 -7.84
CA GLU A 139 13.10 2.00 -7.11
C GLU A 139 13.65 1.90 -5.68
N LYS A 140 14.98 1.97 -5.50
CA LYS A 140 15.62 1.95 -4.16
C LYS A 140 15.12 3.10 -3.28
N ILE A 141 15.04 4.31 -3.82
CA ILE A 141 14.49 5.47 -3.10
C ILE A 141 13.01 5.24 -2.75
N GLY A 142 12.24 4.62 -3.64
CA GLY A 142 10.86 4.19 -3.38
C GLY A 142 10.74 3.22 -2.20
N GLN A 143 11.61 2.19 -2.15
CA GLN A 143 11.66 1.22 -1.06
C GLN A 143 12.02 1.89 0.28
N LEU A 144 13.06 2.73 0.30
CA LEU A 144 13.47 3.47 1.49
C LEU A 144 12.37 4.42 1.99
N ARG A 145 11.67 5.09 1.07
CA ARG A 145 10.53 5.95 1.38
C ARG A 145 9.40 5.15 2.03
N GLY A 146 9.06 3.99 1.48
CA GLY A 146 8.05 3.08 2.04
C GLY A 146 8.41 2.65 3.46
N ALA A 147 9.64 2.21 3.67
CA ALA A 147 10.13 1.81 5.00
C ALA A 147 10.10 2.97 6.01
N HIS A 148 10.52 4.18 5.60
CA HIS A 148 10.46 5.36 6.46
C HIS A 148 9.03 5.72 6.84
N ARG A 149 8.08 5.69 5.88
CA ARG A 149 6.66 5.92 6.15
C ARG A 149 6.09 4.90 7.11
N GLN A 150 6.42 3.62 6.93
CA GLN A 150 6.00 2.55 7.85
C GLN A 150 6.53 2.80 9.27
N GLN A 151 7.79 3.18 9.41
CA GLN A 151 8.38 3.51 10.70
C GLN A 151 7.70 4.72 11.36
N ALA A 152 7.46 5.79 10.59
CA ALA A 152 6.78 6.99 11.07
C ALA A 152 5.33 6.69 11.50
N TYR A 153 4.61 5.91 10.70
CA TYR A 153 3.27 5.41 11.00
C TYR A 153 3.24 4.61 12.31
N GLN A 154 4.14 3.65 12.47
CA GLN A 154 4.24 2.83 13.69
C GLN A 154 4.55 3.68 14.92
N ALA A 155 5.49 4.62 14.80
CA ALA A 155 5.83 5.53 15.90
C ALA A 155 4.69 6.49 16.28
N TYR A 156 3.89 6.91 15.29
CA TYR A 156 2.79 7.86 15.50
C TYR A 156 1.55 7.21 16.12
N LEU A 157 1.12 6.05 15.60
CA LEU A 157 -0.09 5.35 16.07
C LEU A 157 0.14 4.38 17.22
N PHE A 158 1.35 3.85 17.38
CA PHE A 158 1.65 2.84 18.40
C PHE A 158 2.78 3.26 19.36
N GLY A 159 3.32 4.48 19.21
CA GLY A 159 4.42 4.98 20.04
C GLY A 159 3.98 5.77 21.28
N PRO A 160 4.93 6.37 22.01
CA PRO A 160 4.62 7.13 23.23
C PRO A 160 3.83 8.43 22.98
N GLN A 161 3.81 8.94 21.74
CA GLN A 161 3.04 10.14 21.35
C GLN A 161 1.58 9.86 21.00
N THR A 162 1.12 8.61 21.10
CA THR A 162 -0.24 8.20 20.73
C THR A 162 -1.33 8.89 21.55
N ALA A 163 -1.01 9.58 22.64
CA ALA A 163 -1.98 10.36 23.44
C ALA A 163 -2.68 11.49 22.66
N LEU A 164 -2.15 11.90 21.50
CA LEU A 164 -2.74 12.95 20.65
C LEU A 164 -3.77 12.43 19.63
N VAL A 165 -3.81 11.11 19.42
CA VAL A 165 -4.70 10.45 18.46
C VAL A 165 -5.93 9.95 19.20
N GLU A 166 -7.07 10.57 18.90
CA GLU A 166 -8.38 10.28 19.48
C GLU A 166 -9.33 9.81 18.37
N VAL A 167 -10.26 8.92 18.70
CA VAL A 167 -11.38 8.53 17.83
C VAL A 167 -12.57 9.35 18.33
N ASP A 168 -12.75 10.59 17.84
CA ASP A 168 -13.77 11.53 18.32
C ASP A 168 -15.18 11.21 17.79
N PRO A 169 -16.10 10.69 18.63
CA PRO A 169 -17.37 10.18 18.15
C PRO A 169 -18.42 11.27 17.91
N ALA A 170 -18.15 12.53 18.27
CA ALA A 170 -18.96 13.67 17.84
C ALA A 170 -18.75 13.98 16.34
N SER A 171 -17.58 13.61 15.82
CA SER A 171 -17.19 13.76 14.43
C SER A 171 -17.44 12.48 13.62
N CYS A 172 -18.71 12.06 13.57
CA CYS A 172 -19.13 10.87 12.85
C CYS A 172 -19.13 11.10 11.32
N PHE A 173 -18.38 10.32 10.56
CA PHE A 173 -18.58 10.11 9.12
C PHE A 173 -20.00 9.58 8.89
N GLU A 174 -20.84 10.40 8.28
CA GLU A 174 -22.21 10.05 7.93
C GLU A 174 -22.21 9.42 6.55
N PHE A 175 -22.89 8.29 6.39
CA PHE A 175 -23.10 7.73 5.06
C PHE A 175 -24.16 8.58 4.36
N ASP A 176 -23.69 9.44 3.48
CA ASP A 176 -24.55 10.24 2.60
C ASP A 176 -25.17 9.31 1.54
N VAL A 177 -26.46 9.03 1.71
CA VAL A 177 -27.24 8.16 0.81
C VAL A 177 -27.22 8.69 -0.62
N ASP A 178 -27.26 10.02 -0.80
CA ASP A 178 -27.27 10.66 -2.12
C ASP A 178 -25.92 10.51 -2.84
N ARG A 179 -24.86 10.17 -2.09
CA ARG A 179 -23.51 9.95 -2.64
C ARG A 179 -23.10 8.48 -2.68
N TYR A 180 -23.97 7.55 -2.30
CA TYR A 180 -23.71 6.13 -2.45
C TYR A 180 -23.84 5.72 -3.92
N ALA A 181 -22.70 5.71 -4.62
CA ALA A 181 -22.64 5.48 -6.06
C ALA A 181 -21.80 4.24 -6.42
N PRO A 182 -22.32 3.01 -6.21
CA PRO A 182 -21.63 1.78 -6.60
C PRO A 182 -21.56 1.62 -8.13
N ASN A 183 -20.54 0.92 -8.62
CA ASN A 183 -20.35 0.69 -10.06
C ASN A 183 -21.30 -0.38 -10.62
N TRP A 184 -21.69 -1.33 -9.76
CA TRP A 184 -22.59 -2.43 -10.08
C TRP A 184 -23.32 -2.84 -8.81
N PHE A 185 -24.45 -3.51 -8.95
CA PHE A 185 -25.33 -3.88 -7.84
C PHE A 185 -25.39 -5.39 -7.67
N TYR A 186 -25.66 -5.82 -6.44
CA TYR A 186 -25.96 -7.19 -6.08
C TYR A 186 -27.17 -7.72 -6.87
N ASP A 187 -27.00 -8.89 -7.46
CA ASP A 187 -28.00 -9.58 -8.31
C ASP A 187 -28.40 -10.96 -7.76
N GLY A 188 -27.95 -11.32 -6.55
CA GLY A 188 -28.24 -12.61 -5.95
C GLY A 188 -29.66 -12.73 -5.37
N HIS A 189 -29.97 -13.92 -4.84
CA HIS A 189 -31.32 -14.27 -4.41
C HIS A 189 -31.70 -13.84 -2.99
N TYR A 190 -30.71 -13.58 -2.14
CA TYR A 190 -30.97 -13.21 -0.75
C TYR A 190 -31.48 -11.78 -0.67
N ARG A 191 -32.59 -11.58 0.05
CA ARG A 191 -33.19 -10.26 0.24
C ARG A 191 -32.68 -9.66 1.54
N PHE A 192 -31.63 -8.85 1.45
CA PHE A 192 -31.12 -8.08 2.57
C PHE A 192 -32.19 -7.14 3.15
N GLN A 193 -32.45 -7.27 4.45
CA GLN A 193 -33.51 -6.52 5.14
C GLN A 193 -32.96 -5.30 5.90
N ARG A 194 -31.67 -5.32 6.23
CA ARG A 194 -31.02 -4.33 7.09
C ARG A 194 -29.90 -3.58 6.37
N HIS A 195 -29.82 -3.64 5.03
CA HIS A 195 -28.90 -2.80 4.28
C HIS A 195 -29.42 -1.35 4.24
N TYR A 196 -28.56 -0.37 4.52
CA TYR A 196 -28.94 1.04 4.65
C TYR A 196 -29.46 1.65 3.34
N VAL A 197 -28.88 1.27 2.21
CA VAL A 197 -29.26 1.78 0.87
C VAL A 197 -29.53 0.63 -0.09
N PRO A 198 -30.76 0.11 -0.17
CA PRO A 198 -31.10 -0.91 -1.16
C PRO A 198 -31.14 -0.32 -2.59
N PRO A 199 -30.63 -1.02 -3.61
CA PRO A 199 -29.99 -2.34 -3.57
C PRO A 199 -28.51 -2.27 -3.14
N VAL A 200 -27.98 -3.38 -2.59
CA VAL A 200 -26.57 -3.47 -2.16
C VAL A 200 -25.65 -3.25 -3.36
N GLY A 201 -24.68 -2.35 -3.23
CA GLY A 201 -23.67 -2.08 -4.26
C GLY A 201 -22.45 -2.97 -4.11
N GLU A 202 -21.79 -3.31 -5.20
CA GLU A 202 -20.47 -3.99 -5.24
C GLU A 202 -20.33 -5.21 -4.30
N LEU A 203 -21.39 -6.03 -4.22
CA LEU A 203 -21.42 -7.31 -3.50
C LEU A 203 -21.90 -8.42 -4.44
N LYS A 204 -21.13 -9.50 -4.57
CA LYS A 204 -21.49 -10.65 -5.41
C LYS A 204 -22.63 -11.47 -4.80
N GLY A 205 -23.35 -12.22 -5.63
CA GLY A 205 -24.38 -13.19 -5.22
C GLY A 205 -23.88 -14.42 -4.45
N GLU A 206 -22.56 -14.61 -4.38
CA GLU A 206 -21.88 -15.81 -3.90
C GLU A 206 -20.49 -15.46 -3.35
N GLY A 207 -19.87 -16.42 -2.66
CA GLY A 207 -18.55 -16.28 -2.06
C GLY A 207 -18.58 -15.81 -0.61
N GLU A 208 -17.41 -15.71 -0.02
CA GLU A 208 -17.30 -15.56 1.43
C GLU A 208 -17.71 -14.16 1.94
N GLU A 209 -17.44 -13.10 1.16
CA GLU A 209 -17.95 -11.74 1.46
C GLU A 209 -19.49 -11.71 1.48
N TYR A 210 -20.12 -12.43 0.54
CA TYR A 210 -21.57 -12.57 0.49
C TYR A 210 -22.10 -13.31 1.72
N GLU A 211 -21.47 -14.41 2.11
CA GLU A 211 -21.83 -15.15 3.33
C GLU A 211 -21.69 -14.28 4.58
N CYS A 212 -20.63 -13.48 4.67
CA CYS A 212 -20.42 -12.52 5.74
C CYS A 212 -21.54 -11.46 5.78
N ALA A 213 -21.92 -10.89 4.63
CA ALA A 213 -23.00 -9.92 4.53
C ALA A 213 -24.35 -10.52 4.94
N VAL A 214 -24.66 -11.75 4.49
CA VAL A 214 -25.88 -12.47 4.88
C VAL A 214 -25.91 -12.70 6.39
N ARG A 215 -24.77 -13.04 7.00
CA ARG A 215 -24.70 -13.25 8.44
C ARG A 215 -24.90 -11.96 9.22
N LEU A 216 -24.25 -10.88 8.77
CA LEU A 216 -24.41 -9.54 9.33
C LEU A 216 -25.86 -9.07 9.28
N ASP A 217 -26.55 -9.29 8.15
CA ASP A 217 -27.96 -8.93 7.97
C ASP A 217 -28.90 -9.71 8.91
N GLN A 218 -28.52 -10.94 9.30
CA GLN A 218 -29.30 -11.79 10.20
C GLN A 218 -29.08 -11.51 11.69
N MET A 219 -28.01 -10.81 12.08
CA MET A 219 -27.70 -10.56 13.50
C MET A 219 -28.71 -9.62 14.15
N ASP A 220 -29.35 -10.05 15.23
CA ASP A 220 -30.38 -9.25 15.91
C ASP A 220 -29.81 -7.98 16.55
N GLU A 221 -28.54 -7.97 16.90
CA GLU A 221 -27.82 -6.81 17.42
C GLU A 221 -27.64 -5.72 16.36
N VAL A 222 -27.68 -6.07 15.07
CA VAL A 222 -27.51 -5.12 13.96
C VAL A 222 -28.82 -4.40 13.71
N GLU A 223 -28.78 -3.07 13.80
CA GLU A 223 -29.90 -2.20 13.39
C GLU A 223 -29.90 -2.05 11.88
N VAL A 224 -28.75 -1.65 11.32
CA VAL A 224 -28.55 -1.43 9.90
C VAL A 224 -27.07 -1.58 9.53
N TRP A 225 -26.77 -2.03 8.32
CA TRP A 225 -25.41 -2.17 7.82
C TRP A 225 -25.28 -1.63 6.39
N MET A 226 -24.04 -1.38 5.98
CA MET A 226 -23.73 -0.86 4.65
C MET A 226 -22.48 -1.52 4.09
N ARG A 227 -22.53 -1.91 2.82
CA ARG A 227 -21.32 -2.27 2.06
C ARG A 227 -20.47 -1.01 1.88
N ASN A 228 -19.25 -1.05 2.37
CA ASN A 228 -18.33 0.06 2.29
C ASN A 228 -17.53 -0.01 0.99
N LEU A 229 -17.53 1.07 0.21
CA LEU A 229 -17.01 1.04 -1.14
C LEU A 229 -15.55 1.52 -1.18
N ALA A 230 -14.64 0.67 -1.65
CA ALA A 230 -13.22 1.02 -1.71
C ALA A 230 -12.94 2.18 -2.68
N GLY A 231 -11.88 2.95 -2.40
CA GLY A 231 -11.37 4.00 -3.29
C GLY A 231 -12.19 5.29 -3.31
N ARG A 232 -13.22 5.43 -2.46
CA ARG A 232 -14.07 6.62 -2.38
C ARG A 232 -13.91 7.34 -1.03
N PRO A 233 -12.79 8.06 -0.78
CA PRO A 233 -12.43 8.58 0.55
C PRO A 233 -13.44 9.58 1.15
N GLU A 234 -14.18 10.27 0.28
CA GLU A 234 -15.21 11.26 0.64
C GLU A 234 -16.54 10.61 1.05
N THR A 235 -16.83 9.39 0.58
CA THR A 235 -18.14 8.74 0.72
C THR A 235 -18.06 7.33 1.30
N SER A 236 -16.86 6.88 1.68
CA SER A 236 -16.64 5.55 2.27
C SER A 236 -15.70 5.62 3.45
N PHE A 237 -15.97 4.78 4.44
CA PHE A 237 -15.21 4.68 5.66
C PHE A 237 -13.80 4.16 5.40
N TRP A 238 -12.79 4.76 6.02
CA TRP A 238 -11.42 4.27 5.96
C TRP A 238 -10.62 4.61 7.21
N LEU A 239 -9.58 3.82 7.45
CA LEU A 239 -8.54 4.05 8.46
C LEU A 239 -7.19 4.27 7.75
N PRO A 240 -6.33 5.17 8.24
CA PRO A 240 -5.03 5.43 7.61
C PRO A 240 -4.08 4.25 7.82
N THR A 241 -3.35 3.83 6.79
CA THR A 241 -2.22 2.89 6.90
C THR A 241 -0.91 3.61 6.61
N SER A 242 0.21 2.88 6.66
CA SER A 242 1.53 3.41 6.32
C SER A 242 1.70 3.81 4.84
N THR A 243 0.90 3.22 3.93
CA THR A 243 1.05 3.38 2.48
C THR A 243 -0.20 3.91 1.79
N ASP A 244 -1.38 3.64 2.35
CA ASP A 244 -2.66 3.91 1.72
C ASP A 244 -3.80 4.13 2.75
N ARG A 245 -5.02 3.88 2.30
CA ARG A 245 -6.23 3.89 3.13
C ARG A 245 -6.79 2.48 3.18
N PHE A 246 -6.98 1.99 4.38
CA PHE A 246 -7.69 0.75 4.63
C PHE A 246 -9.21 1.02 4.59
N TYR A 247 -9.90 0.41 3.64
CA TYR A 247 -11.37 0.43 3.52
C TYR A 247 -11.92 -0.93 3.96
N PRO A 248 -12.44 -1.05 5.19
CA PRO A 248 -13.09 -2.27 5.65
C PRO A 248 -14.28 -2.65 4.77
N ASP A 249 -14.59 -3.93 4.64
CA ASP A 249 -15.68 -4.44 3.82
C ASP A 249 -17.08 -3.92 4.18
N PHE A 250 -17.41 -3.89 5.47
CA PHE A 250 -18.74 -3.52 5.95
C PHE A 250 -18.66 -2.60 7.16
N VAL A 251 -19.68 -1.75 7.29
CA VAL A 251 -19.89 -1.02 8.53
C VAL A 251 -21.35 -1.10 8.94
N ALA A 252 -21.59 -1.39 10.22
CA ALA A 252 -22.91 -1.58 10.80
C ALA A 252 -23.11 -0.70 12.03
N LYS A 253 -24.35 -0.23 12.19
CA LYS A 253 -24.84 0.36 13.44
C LYS A 253 -25.56 -0.72 14.21
N LEU A 254 -25.18 -0.90 15.47
CA LEU A 254 -25.83 -1.81 16.40
C LEU A 254 -27.01 -1.10 17.09
N ARG A 255 -27.98 -1.87 17.57
CA ARG A 255 -29.17 -1.37 18.27
C ARG A 255 -28.86 -0.61 19.55
N ASP A 256 -27.73 -0.90 20.18
CA ASP A 256 -27.23 -0.18 21.36
C ASP A 256 -26.47 1.11 21.01
N GLY A 257 -26.40 1.46 19.73
CA GLY A 257 -25.75 2.67 19.21
C GLY A 257 -24.26 2.52 18.90
N ARG A 258 -23.63 1.38 19.19
CA ARG A 258 -22.24 1.12 18.81
C ARG A 258 -22.09 0.96 17.29
N ILE A 259 -20.91 1.27 16.77
CA ILE A 259 -20.55 1.07 15.36
C ILE A 259 -19.64 -0.16 15.23
N LEU A 260 -20.07 -1.15 14.48
CA LEU A 260 -19.28 -2.33 14.13
C LEU A 260 -18.64 -2.14 12.75
N VAL A 261 -17.31 -2.25 12.68
CA VAL A 261 -16.55 -2.30 11.44
C VAL A 261 -16.12 -3.75 11.20
N VAL A 262 -16.39 -4.27 10.00
CA VAL A 262 -16.09 -5.66 9.62
C VAL A 262 -15.19 -5.64 8.39
N GLU A 263 -14.08 -6.35 8.47
CA GLU A 263 -13.23 -6.69 7.32
C GLU A 263 -13.24 -8.21 7.15
N TYR A 264 -13.65 -8.69 5.99
CA TYR A 264 -13.60 -10.11 5.70
C TYR A 264 -12.22 -10.48 5.12
N LYS A 265 -11.64 -11.59 5.62
CA LYS A 265 -10.43 -12.19 5.05
C LYS A 265 -10.56 -13.71 5.00
N GLY A 266 -10.36 -14.26 3.81
CA GLY A 266 -10.21 -15.71 3.63
C GLY A 266 -8.93 -16.21 4.30
N ASP A 267 -8.97 -17.45 4.82
CA ASP A 267 -7.95 -18.05 5.71
C ASP A 267 -6.51 -17.96 5.15
N VAL A 268 -6.34 -18.07 3.83
CA VAL A 268 -5.03 -18.08 3.16
C VAL A 268 -4.30 -16.73 3.27
N TYR A 269 -5.03 -15.63 3.46
CA TYR A 269 -4.48 -14.28 3.48
C TYR A 269 -4.35 -13.69 4.89
N TRP A 270 -4.87 -14.37 5.92
CA TRP A 270 -4.97 -13.84 7.28
C TRP A 270 -3.62 -13.63 7.98
N SER A 271 -2.60 -14.39 7.60
CA SER A 271 -1.27 -14.41 8.24
C SER A 271 -0.24 -13.48 7.59
N ASN A 272 -0.56 -12.84 6.46
CA ASN A 272 0.35 -11.90 5.82
C ASN A 272 0.52 -10.63 6.67
N ASP A 273 1.62 -9.90 6.44
CA ASP A 273 1.97 -8.74 7.29
C ASP A 273 0.97 -7.58 7.12
N ASP A 274 0.36 -7.44 5.94
CA ASP A 274 -0.72 -6.47 5.67
C ASP A 274 -1.96 -6.73 6.55
N SER A 275 -2.40 -7.98 6.68
CA SER A 275 -3.52 -8.35 7.53
C SER A 275 -3.22 -8.13 9.03
N LYS A 276 -1.97 -8.34 9.45
CA LYS A 276 -1.56 -8.03 10.83
C LYS A 276 -1.62 -6.53 11.10
N GLU A 277 -1.13 -5.70 10.19
CA GLU A 277 -1.20 -4.23 10.32
C GLU A 277 -2.64 -3.73 10.38
N LYS A 278 -3.52 -4.24 9.51
CA LYS A 278 -4.95 -3.90 9.50
C LYS A 278 -5.68 -4.34 10.78
N ARG A 279 -5.35 -5.52 11.30
CA ARG A 279 -5.92 -6.01 12.57
C ARG A 279 -5.50 -5.13 13.74
N ALA A 280 -4.21 -4.84 13.87
CA ALA A 280 -3.70 -3.96 14.93
C ALA A 280 -4.30 -2.56 14.84
N LEU A 281 -4.48 -2.02 13.62
CA LEU A 281 -5.13 -0.74 13.39
C LEU A 281 -6.61 -0.75 13.80
N GLY A 282 -7.34 -1.82 13.46
CA GLY A 282 -8.74 -1.98 13.84
C GLY A 282 -8.94 -2.17 15.35
N GLU A 283 -8.05 -2.92 16.00
CA GLU A 283 -8.02 -3.07 17.47
C GLU A 283 -7.76 -1.71 18.16
N LEU A 284 -6.76 -0.96 17.68
CA LEU A 284 -6.48 0.39 18.17
C LEU A 284 -7.69 1.33 17.97
N TYR A 285 -8.37 1.23 16.83
CA TYR A 285 -9.58 1.99 16.55
C TYR A 285 -10.69 1.69 17.56
N ALA A 286 -10.94 0.41 17.85
CA ALA A 286 -11.94 0.00 18.82
C ALA A 286 -11.58 0.47 20.24
N GLU A 287 -10.33 0.27 20.68
CA GLU A 287 -9.84 0.69 21.99
C GLU A 287 -9.99 2.21 22.19
N ARG A 288 -9.57 2.99 21.19
CA ARG A 288 -9.58 4.46 21.25
C ARG A 288 -10.97 5.08 21.18
N SER A 289 -11.97 4.31 20.76
CA SER A 289 -13.37 4.77 20.72
C SER A 289 -14.03 4.86 22.09
N GLY A 290 -13.41 4.29 23.14
CA GLY A 290 -14.00 4.18 24.47
C GLY A 290 -15.26 3.30 24.49
N GLY A 291 -15.21 2.16 23.79
CA GLY A 291 -16.31 1.18 23.73
C GLY A 291 -17.44 1.50 22.74
N ARG A 292 -17.36 2.62 22.02
CA ARG A 292 -18.40 3.06 21.06
C ARG A 292 -18.23 2.46 19.66
N CYS A 293 -17.05 1.99 19.33
CA CYS A 293 -16.75 1.35 18.06
C CYS A 293 -16.11 -0.01 18.30
N LEU A 294 -16.47 -0.96 17.44
CA LEU A 294 -16.02 -2.33 17.44
C LEU A 294 -15.35 -2.60 16.09
N PHE A 295 -14.35 -3.48 16.11
CA PHE A 295 -13.71 -3.96 14.90
C PHE A 295 -13.61 -5.48 14.96
N VAL A 296 -13.93 -6.14 13.86
CA VAL A 296 -13.76 -7.59 13.72
C VAL A 296 -13.23 -7.91 12.34
N MET A 297 -12.24 -8.81 12.31
CA MET A 297 -11.71 -9.39 11.09
C MET A 297 -11.75 -10.92 11.21
N PRO A 298 -12.89 -11.56 10.86
CA PRO A 298 -13.05 -13.00 10.97
C PRO A 298 -11.98 -13.73 10.16
N ASN A 299 -11.48 -14.85 10.68
CA ASN A 299 -10.62 -15.76 9.94
C ASN A 299 -11.52 -16.79 9.24
N GLY A 300 -11.76 -16.61 7.94
CA GLY A 300 -12.64 -17.50 7.20
C GLY A 300 -14.07 -17.49 7.75
N PRO A 301 -14.78 -18.64 7.76
CA PRO A 301 -16.16 -18.74 8.25
C PRO A 301 -16.29 -18.78 9.78
N ASP A 302 -15.35 -18.16 10.52
CA ASP A 302 -15.46 -18.02 11.98
C ASP A 302 -16.43 -16.90 12.38
N TRP A 303 -17.70 -17.14 12.08
CA TRP A 303 -18.81 -16.22 12.38
C TRP A 303 -19.01 -16.00 13.88
N ARG A 304 -18.43 -16.86 14.73
CA ARG A 304 -18.49 -16.69 16.19
C ARG A 304 -17.72 -15.46 16.64
N ALA A 305 -16.67 -15.08 15.92
CA ALA A 305 -15.92 -13.85 16.21
C ALA A 305 -16.81 -12.60 16.10
N MET A 306 -17.72 -12.55 15.11
CA MET A 306 -18.66 -11.44 14.96
C MET A 306 -19.66 -11.39 16.12
N SER A 307 -20.28 -12.52 16.45
CA SER A 307 -21.21 -12.60 17.58
C SER A 307 -20.54 -12.27 18.93
N ALA A 308 -19.32 -12.75 19.15
CA ALA A 308 -18.56 -12.45 20.37
C ALA A 308 -18.17 -10.96 20.47
N CYS A 309 -17.82 -10.34 19.33
CA CYS A 309 -17.48 -8.93 19.26
C CYS A 309 -18.66 -8.03 19.67
N VAL A 310 -19.88 -8.35 19.21
CA VAL A 310 -21.08 -7.58 19.56
C VAL A 310 -21.66 -7.95 20.92
N GLY A 311 -21.49 -9.20 21.38
CA GLY A 311 -22.13 -9.73 22.57
C GLY A 311 -21.53 -9.29 23.90
N ASN A 312 -20.36 -8.65 23.91
CA ASN A 312 -19.76 -8.07 25.11
C ASN A 312 -20.22 -6.60 25.27
N PRO A 313 -21.21 -6.28 26.12
CA PRO A 313 -21.34 -4.93 26.64
C PRO A 313 -20.11 -4.65 27.52
N GLN A 314 -19.35 -3.61 27.18
CA GLN A 314 -18.28 -3.10 28.05
C GLN A 314 -18.85 -2.38 29.26
#